data_AF-A0A524E5V6-F1
#
_entry.id   AF-A0A524E5V6-F1
#
_cell.length_a   1.000
_cell.length_b   1.000
_cell.length_c   1.000
_cell.angle_alpha   90.00
_cell.angle_beta   90.00
_cell.angle_gamma   90.00
#
_symmetry.space_group_name_H-M   'P 1'
#
loop_
_entity.id
_entity.type
_entity.pdbx_description
1 polymer ?
#
loop_
_entity_poly.entity_id
_entity_poly.type
_entity_poly.pdbx_seq_one_letter_code
_entity_poly.pdbx_strand_id
1 'polypeptide(L)'
;MQEGRKRQSKRAVWAKRLVYISLAVLVLLGIPFFLAWLADATGMTAFNEIFGPYILWNEWSGGVFVLAFFSIVALTGAIMFLMMMAFDTTEGAW
;
A
#
# COMPACT_ATOMS: atom_id res chain seq x y z
N MET A 1 -20.69 18.96 32.34
CA MET A 1 -20.00 19.47 31.12
C MET A 1 -18.73 18.70 30.71
N GLN A 2 -18.08 17.94 31.60
CA GLN A 2 -16.84 17.20 31.23
C GLN A 2 -17.09 15.94 30.38
N GLU A 3 -18.26 15.31 30.49
CA GLU A 3 -18.63 14.10 29.73
C GLU A 3 -18.74 14.33 28.22
N GLY A 4 -19.28 15.47 27.79
CA GLY A 4 -19.41 15.84 26.39
C GLY A 4 -18.05 16.02 25.69
N ARG A 5 -17.07 16.58 26.41
CA ARG A 5 -15.70 16.80 25.91
C ARG A 5 -14.95 15.48 25.70
N LYS A 6 -15.10 14.52 26.63
CA LYS A 6 -14.54 13.16 26.50
C LYS A 6 -15.14 12.39 25.33
N ARG A 7 -16.45 12.50 25.08
CA ARG A 7 -17.10 11.90 23.89
C ARG A 7 -16.58 12.47 22.57
N GLN A 8 -16.33 13.78 22.51
CA GLN A 8 -15.77 14.42 21.31
C GLN A 8 -14.33 13.99 21.03
N SER A 9 -13.46 13.92 22.06
CA SER A 9 -12.09 13.40 21.91
C SER A 9 -12.09 11.95 21.42
N LYS A 10 -12.92 11.08 22.02
CA LYS A 10 -13.06 9.68 21.56
C LYS A 10 -13.49 9.56 20.09
N ARG A 11 -14.48 10.36 19.65
CA ARG A 11 -14.91 10.36 18.24
C ARG A 11 -13.81 10.82 17.29
N ALA A 12 -13.05 11.85 17.67
CA ALA A 12 -11.93 12.35 16.86
C ALA A 12 -10.80 11.31 16.73
N VAL A 13 -10.50 10.56 17.79
CA VAL A 13 -9.53 9.46 17.77
C VAL A 13 -9.99 8.33 16.84
N TRP A 14 -11.25 7.89 16.97
CA TRP A 14 -11.81 6.88 16.07
C TRP A 14 -11.86 7.32 14.61
N ALA A 15 -12.14 8.60 14.35
CA ALA A 15 -12.11 9.16 13.00
C ALA A 15 -10.69 9.09 12.40
N LYS A 16 -9.65 9.48 13.16
CA LYS A 16 -8.26 9.35 12.71
C LYS A 16 -7.88 7.89 12.40
N ARG A 17 -8.29 6.96 13.27
CA ARG A 17 -8.07 5.53 13.06
C ARG A 17 -8.71 5.01 11.78
N LEU A 18 -9.96 5.41 11.51
CA LEU A 18 -10.65 5.06 10.26
C LEU A 18 -9.94 5.65 9.02
N VAL A 19 -9.35 6.84 9.12
CA VAL A 19 -8.55 7.41 8.04
C VAL A 19 -7.32 6.55 7.75
N TYR A 20 -6.55 6.15 8.76
CA TYR A 20 -5.38 5.29 8.53
C TYR A 20 -5.76 3.92 7.96
N ILE A 21 -6.84 3.31 8.44
CA ILE A 21 -7.34 2.02 7.94
C ILE A 21 -7.83 2.16 6.49
N SER A 22 -8.62 3.20 6.18
CA SER A 22 -9.11 3.42 4.83
C SER A 22 -7.97 3.69 3.84
N LEU A 23 -6.95 4.45 4.26
CA LEU A 23 -5.73 4.63 3.47
C LEU A 23 -5.00 3.31 3.24
N ALA A 24 -4.87 2.44 4.25
CA ALA A 24 -4.24 1.14 4.08
C ALA A 24 -5.00 0.26 3.09
N VAL A 25 -6.34 0.25 3.14
CA VAL A 25 -7.18 -0.45 2.17
C VAL A 25 -7.04 0.15 0.77
N LEU A 26 -7.00 1.47 0.64
CA LEU A 26 -6.79 2.14 -0.65
C LEU A 26 -5.43 1.77 -1.25
N VAL A 27 -4.36 1.74 -0.45
CA VAL A 27 -3.04 1.30 -0.90
C VAL A 27 -3.11 -0.14 -1.39
N LEU A 28 -3.74 -1.04 -0.62
CA LEU A 28 -3.89 -2.45 -0.99
C LEU A 28 -4.64 -2.63 -2.32
N LEU A 29 -5.76 -1.92 -2.50
CA LEU A 29 -6.55 -1.95 -3.74
C LEU A 29 -5.82 -1.26 -4.91
N GLY A 30 -4.91 -0.32 -4.61
CA GLY A 30 -4.09 0.38 -5.59
C GLY A 30 -2.91 -0.44 -6.12
N ILE A 31 -2.44 -1.46 -5.39
CA ILE A 31 -1.32 -2.32 -5.79
C ILE A 31 -1.46 -2.86 -7.23
N PRO A 32 -2.56 -3.52 -7.64
CA PRO A 32 -2.66 -4.06 -9.00
C PRO A 32 -2.55 -2.98 -10.08
N PHE A 33 -3.12 -1.80 -9.87
CA PHE A 33 -3.01 -0.68 -10.81
C PHE A 33 -1.59 -0.13 -10.87
N PHE A 34 -0.93 0.00 -9.73
CA PHE A 34 0.45 0.44 -9.66
C PHE A 34 1.40 -0.55 -10.35
N LEU A 35 1.21 -1.86 -10.15
CA LEU A 35 2.01 -2.89 -10.79
C LEU A 35 1.77 -2.94 -12.30
N ALA A 36 0.53 -2.75 -12.77
CA ALA A 36 0.24 -2.64 -14.19
C ALA A 36 0.93 -1.42 -14.82
N TRP A 37 0.83 -0.26 -14.17
CA TRP A 37 1.55 0.94 -14.61
C TRP A 37 3.08 0.74 -14.61
N LEU A 38 3.62 0.05 -13.61
CA LEU A 38 5.05 -0.27 -13.54
C LEU A 38 5.46 -1.20 -14.70
N ALA A 39 4.65 -2.19 -15.04
CA ALA A 39 4.89 -3.09 -16.16
C ALA A 39 4.88 -2.34 -17.51
N ASP A 40 3.98 -1.37 -17.68
CA ASP A 40 3.95 -0.52 -18.88
C ASP A 40 5.15 0.42 -18.94
N ALA A 41 5.48 1.08 -17.83
CA ALA A 41 6.61 2.01 -17.73
C ALA A 41 7.96 1.34 -17.98
N THR A 42 8.09 0.07 -17.61
CA THR A 42 9.31 -0.73 -17.81
C THR A 42 9.33 -1.47 -19.15
N GLY A 43 8.27 -1.36 -19.96
CA GLY A 43 8.16 -2.04 -21.26
C GLY A 43 7.94 -3.55 -21.14
N MET A 44 7.67 -4.07 -19.95
CA MET A 44 7.45 -5.50 -19.70
C MET A 44 6.18 -6.01 -20.40
N THR A 45 5.13 -5.20 -20.48
CA THR A 45 3.90 -5.54 -21.20
C THR A 45 4.18 -5.77 -22.68
N ALA A 46 4.86 -4.84 -23.35
CA ALA A 46 5.24 -4.95 -24.76
C ALA A 46 6.22 -6.11 -24.99
N PHE A 47 7.17 -6.31 -24.07
CA PHE A 47 8.11 -7.42 -24.14
C PHE A 47 7.38 -8.78 -24.06
N ASN A 48 6.43 -8.93 -23.14
CA ASN A 48 5.64 -10.14 -22.98
C ASN A 48 4.73 -10.42 -24.20
N GLU A 49 4.19 -9.38 -24.84
CA GLU A 49 3.38 -9.52 -26.06
C GLU A 49 4.20 -10.03 -27.26
N ILE A 50 5.46 -9.56 -27.39
CA ILE A 50 6.34 -9.92 -28.52
C ILE A 50 6.97 -11.29 -28.33
N PHE A 51 7.43 -11.59 -27.11
CA PHE A 51 8.29 -12.74 -26.81
C PHE A 51 7.60 -13.86 -26.04
N GLY A 52 6.39 -13.60 -25.53
CA GLY A 52 5.62 -14.53 -24.71
C GLY A 52 6.12 -14.62 -23.25
N PRO A 53 5.34 -15.27 -22.38
CA PRO A 53 5.55 -15.28 -20.92
C PRO A 53 6.73 -16.14 -20.44
N TYR A 54 7.41 -16.84 -21.35
CA TYR A 54 8.48 -17.78 -20.99
C TYR A 54 9.89 -17.15 -21.01
N ILE A 55 10.04 -15.91 -21.48
CA ILE A 55 11.34 -15.21 -21.54
C ILE A 55 11.53 -14.29 -20.32
N LEU A 56 11.03 -14.72 -19.14
CA LEU A 56 11.14 -13.97 -17.88
C LEU A 56 12.55 -13.99 -17.25
N TRP A 57 13.53 -14.64 -17.89
CA TRP A 57 14.91 -14.81 -17.40
C TRP A 57 15.96 -14.32 -18.41
N ASN A 58 15.81 -13.10 -18.93
CA ASN A 58 16.84 -12.43 -19.70
C ASN A 58 17.33 -11.16 -18.98
N GLU A 59 18.34 -10.50 -19.55
CA GLU A 59 18.94 -9.29 -18.97
C GLU A 59 17.96 -8.13 -18.80
N TRP A 60 16.90 -8.09 -19.63
CA TRP A 60 15.87 -7.05 -19.59
C TRP A 60 14.81 -7.32 -18.50
N SER A 61 14.37 -8.58 -18.35
CA SER A 61 13.37 -8.98 -17.37
C SER A 61 13.89 -8.95 -15.93
N GLY A 62 15.21 -9.16 -15.74
CA GLY A 62 15.85 -9.11 -14.42
C GLY A 62 15.71 -7.74 -13.74
N GLY A 63 15.93 -6.65 -14.47
CA GLY A 63 15.80 -5.29 -13.94
C GLY A 63 14.37 -4.96 -13.51
N VAL A 64 13.38 -5.36 -14.33
CA VAL A 64 11.96 -5.15 -14.02
C VAL A 64 11.51 -5.97 -12.82
N PHE A 65 11.97 -7.22 -12.71
CA PHE A 65 11.67 -8.07 -11.55
C PHE A 65 12.17 -7.45 -10.25
N VAL A 66 13.39 -6.91 -10.25
CA VAL A 66 13.97 -6.24 -9.07
C VAL A 66 13.17 -4.99 -8.70
N LEU A 67 12.77 -4.17 -9.68
CA LEU A 67 11.92 -3.00 -9.44
C LEU A 67 10.55 -3.38 -8.87
N ALA A 68 9.91 -4.41 -9.42
CA ALA A 68 8.63 -4.91 -8.93
C ALA A 68 8.75 -5.45 -7.48
N PHE A 69 9.82 -6.20 -7.19
CA PHE A 69 10.10 -6.72 -5.85
C PHE A 69 10.23 -5.59 -4.82
N PHE A 70 11.10 -4.60 -5.08
CA PHE A 70 11.29 -3.48 -4.16
C PHE A 70 10.02 -2.63 -4.02
N SER A 71 9.24 -2.49 -5.09
CA SER A 71 7.96 -1.79 -5.04
C SER A 71 6.96 -2.48 -4.11
N ILE A 72 6.83 -3.81 -4.21
CA ILE A 72 5.95 -4.59 -3.33
C ILE A 72 6.41 -4.48 -1.87
N VAL A 73 7.71 -4.58 -1.61
CA VAL A 73 8.28 -4.41 -0.26
C VAL A 73 7.94 -3.02 0.30
N ALA A 74 8.12 -1.97 -0.50
CA ALA A 74 7.80 -0.60 -0.10
C ALA A 74 6.29 -0.41 0.19
N LEU A 75 5.41 -0.94 -0.68
CA LEU A 75 3.96 -0.87 -0.49
C LEU A 75 3.50 -1.64 0.75
N THR A 76 4.09 -2.82 0.98
CA THR A 76 3.83 -3.62 2.19
C THR A 76 4.27 -2.86 3.44
N GLY A 77 5.47 -2.26 3.42
CA GLY A 77 5.95 -1.39 4.49
C GLY A 77 5.03 -0.19 4.76
N ALA A 78 4.50 0.43 3.71
CA ALA A 78 3.53 1.53 3.83
C ALA A 78 2.22 1.08 4.49
N ILE A 79 1.69 -0.10 4.11
CA ILE A 79 0.50 -0.68 4.75
C ILE A 79 0.78 -0.96 6.23
N MET A 80 1.91 -1.59 6.54
CA MET A 80 2.31 -1.87 7.93
C MET A 80 2.44 -0.58 8.75
N PHE A 81 3.03 0.47 8.17
CA PHE A 81 3.13 1.78 8.81
C PHE A 81 1.76 2.40 9.10
N LEU A 82 0.86 2.41 8.11
CA LEU A 82 -0.50 2.93 8.28
C LEU A 82 -1.28 2.13 9.33
N MET A 83 -1.11 0.81 9.36
CA MET A 83 -1.71 -0.05 10.37
C MET A 83 -1.16 0.24 11.76
N MET A 84 0.17 0.40 11.91
CA MET A 84 0.77 0.81 13.19
C MET A 84 0.19 2.13 13.67
N MET A 85 0.12 3.16 12.82
CA MET A 85 -0.49 4.46 13.16
C MET A 85 -1.97 4.34 13.53
N ALA A 86 -2.70 3.41 12.90
CA ALA A 86 -4.09 3.13 13.24
C ALA A 86 -4.27 2.47 14.62
N PHE A 87 -3.30 1.69 15.09
CA PHE A 87 -3.34 1.06 16.41
C PHE A 87 -2.68 1.90 17.50
N ASP A 88 -1.70 2.73 17.15
CA ASP A 88 -0.95 3.59 18.07
C ASP A 88 -1.69 4.90 18.40
N THR A 89 -2.83 5.15 17.75
CA THR A 89 -3.75 6.27 18.08
C THR A 89 -4.50 6.07 19.42
N THR A 90 -3.84 5.46 20.40
CA THR A 90 -4.31 5.24 21.77
C THR A 90 -4.25 6.54 22.60
N GLU A 91 -5.39 7.20 22.73
CA GLU A 91 -5.77 7.76 24.04
C GLU A 91 -6.77 6.77 24.68
N GLY A 92 -6.25 5.89 25.54
CA GLY A 92 -7.05 5.05 26.46
C GLY A 92 -7.63 3.77 25.86
N ALA A 93 -6.79 2.79 25.54
CA ALA A 93 -7.24 1.40 25.54
C ALA A 93 -7.44 0.97 27.01
N TRP A 94 -8.71 0.99 27.41
CA TRP A 94 -9.29 0.73 28.74
C TRP A 94 -9.25 1.91 29.71
#